data_AF-A0A2N1H2K5-F1
#
_entry.id   AF-A0A2N1H2K5-F1
#
_cell.length_a   1.000
_cell.length_b   1.000
_cell.length_c   1.000
_cell.angle_alpha   90.00
_cell.angle_beta   90.00
_cell.angle_gamma   90.00
#
_symmetry.space_group_name_H-M   'P 1'
#
loop_
_entity.id
_entity.type
_entity.pdbx_description
1 polymer ?
#
loop_
_entity_poly.entity_id
_entity_poly.type
_entity_poly.pdbx_seq_one_letter_code
_entity_poly.pdbx_strand_id
1 'polypeptide(L)'
;MRGFGLLIVAVGIIVMIAATTMDVSVPSGLGRVNNLGLMADRQNYTLIGGVILIAGLLMVIFGRRTQAAPESTFDTRPCPLCAENIKNAAVKCKHCGGDVGKASSQAMSALRFGWVARVICASEEERIMVSDAIAGAGFPVVEMLKVGGVGAGAFESKSEAEKAADAIEQRLGYSTTVMFRDKISGDYS
;
A
#
# COMPACT_ATOMS: atom_id res chain seq x y z
N MET A 1 -6.60 -6.87 14.09
CA MET A 1 -6.75 -8.07 14.96
C MET A 1 -6.00 -7.99 16.28
N ARG A 2 -4.79 -7.40 16.34
CA ARG A 2 -4.01 -7.32 17.59
C ARG A 2 -4.65 -6.51 18.73
N GLY A 3 -5.28 -5.38 18.43
CA GLY A 3 -5.98 -4.57 19.45
C GLY A 3 -7.12 -5.34 20.10
N PHE A 4 -7.93 -6.03 19.30
CA PHE A 4 -8.99 -6.91 19.79
C PHE A 4 -8.43 -8.10 20.59
N GLY A 5 -7.34 -8.72 20.12
CA GLY A 5 -6.64 -9.77 20.87
C GLY A 5 -6.12 -9.30 22.23
N LEU A 6 -5.58 -8.08 22.34
CA LEU A 6 -5.14 -7.50 23.61
C LEU A 6 -6.30 -7.29 24.60
N LEU A 7 -7.47 -6.85 24.11
CA LEU A 7 -8.67 -6.75 24.95
C LEU A 7 -9.10 -8.12 25.49
N ILE A 8 -9.10 -9.15 24.64
CA ILE A 8 -9.44 -10.52 25.05
C ILE A 8 -8.43 -11.04 26.09
N VAL A 9 -7.14 -10.81 25.89
CA VAL A 9 -6.10 -11.18 26.89
C VAL A 9 -6.36 -10.48 28.22
N ALA A 10 -6.67 -9.18 28.20
CA ALA A 10 -6.99 -8.43 29.42
C ALA A 10 -8.20 -9.02 30.15
N VAL A 11 -9.28 -9.32 29.43
CA VAL A 11 -10.48 -9.98 29.99
C VAL A 11 -10.13 -11.35 30.58
N GLY A 12 -9.36 -12.18 29.88
CA GLY A 12 -8.92 -13.49 30.37
C GLY A 12 -8.12 -13.40 31.67
N ILE A 13 -7.20 -12.43 31.78
CA ILE A 13 -6.42 -12.17 33.00
C ILE A 13 -7.34 -11.76 34.16
N ILE A 14 -8.31 -10.86 33.92
CA ILE A 14 -9.25 -10.42 34.97
C ILE A 14 -10.08 -11.58 35.50
N VAL A 15 -10.59 -12.45 34.61
CA VAL A 15 -11.36 -13.65 34.99
C VAL A 15 -10.51 -14.60 35.81
N MET A 16 -9.24 -14.81 35.44
CA MET A 16 -8.31 -15.66 36.20
C MET A 16 -8.03 -15.13 37.60
N ILE A 17 -7.81 -13.82 37.74
CA ILE A 17 -7.63 -13.18 39.05
C ILE A 17 -8.89 -13.36 39.90
N ALA A 18 -10.08 -13.05 39.34
CA ALA A 18 -11.35 -13.21 40.05
C ALA A 18 -11.57 -14.67 40.51
N ALA A 19 -11.33 -15.65 39.64
CA ALA A 19 -11.48 -17.07 39.96
C ALA A 19 -10.50 -17.51 41.05
N THR A 20 -9.24 -17.08 41.01
CA THR A 20 -8.25 -17.46 42.02
C THR A 20 -8.47 -16.80 43.38
N THR A 21 -9.13 -15.65 43.42
CA THR A 21 -9.54 -14.96 44.66
C THR A 21 -10.87 -15.46 45.24
N MET A 22 -11.60 -16.34 44.55
CA MET A 22 -12.89 -16.84 44.99
C MET A 22 -12.74 -17.70 46.26
N ASP A 23 -13.46 -17.32 47.32
CA ASP A 23 -13.58 -18.12 48.55
C ASP A 23 -14.45 -19.35 48.26
N VAL A 24 -13.87 -20.52 48.52
CA VAL A 24 -14.51 -21.82 48.29
C VAL A 24 -15.04 -22.44 49.59
N SER A 25 -14.97 -21.72 50.70
CA SER A 25 -15.33 -22.25 52.01
C SER A 25 -16.68 -21.73 52.51
N VAL A 26 -17.39 -22.59 53.23
CA VAL A 26 -18.67 -22.27 53.89
C VAL A 26 -18.57 -22.54 55.38
N PRO A 27 -19.26 -21.77 56.23
CA PRO A 27 -19.32 -22.02 57.66
C PRO A 27 -20.07 -23.34 57.94
N SER A 28 -19.52 -24.15 58.84
CA SER A 28 -20.14 -25.34 59.40
C SER A 28 -20.05 -25.30 60.93
N GLY A 29 -20.81 -26.14 61.61
CA GLY A 29 -20.84 -26.20 63.08
C GLY A 29 -19.49 -26.54 63.75
N LEU A 30 -18.49 -26.98 62.97
CA LEU A 30 -17.15 -27.35 63.45
C LEU A 30 -16.03 -26.45 62.88
N GLY A 31 -16.38 -25.38 62.18
CA GLY A 31 -15.44 -24.48 61.50
C GLY A 31 -15.77 -24.28 60.02
N ARG A 32 -14.85 -23.71 59.24
CA ARG A 32 -15.04 -23.54 57.79
C ARG A 32 -14.62 -24.82 57.08
N VAL A 33 -15.46 -25.28 56.15
CA VAL A 33 -15.15 -26.43 55.29
C VAL A 33 -15.19 -25.99 53.84
N ASN A 34 -14.32 -26.58 53.01
CA ASN A 34 -14.33 -26.32 51.58
C ASN A 34 -15.55 -26.96 50.94
N ASN A 35 -16.33 -26.15 50.24
CA ASN A 35 -17.48 -26.60 49.50
C ASN A 35 -17.03 -27.14 48.14
N LEU A 36 -17.35 -28.41 47.86
CA LEU A 36 -16.98 -29.07 46.60
C LEU A 36 -17.58 -28.37 45.38
N GLY A 37 -18.78 -27.81 45.50
CA GLY A 37 -19.46 -27.05 44.44
C GLY A 37 -18.74 -25.73 44.14
N LEU A 38 -18.46 -24.93 45.18
CA LEU A 38 -17.70 -23.68 45.01
C LEU A 38 -16.28 -23.93 44.47
N MET A 39 -15.68 -25.06 44.85
CA MET A 39 -14.39 -25.49 44.33
C MET A 39 -14.46 -25.88 42.84
N ALA A 40 -15.55 -26.56 42.43
CA ALA A 40 -15.82 -26.87 41.03
C ALA A 40 -16.11 -25.60 40.20
N ASP A 41 -16.86 -24.64 40.76
CA ASP A 41 -17.12 -23.35 40.11
C ASP A 41 -15.83 -22.57 39.88
N ARG A 42 -14.97 -22.48 40.90
CA ARG A 42 -13.64 -21.89 40.78
C ARG A 42 -12.83 -22.54 39.67
N GLN A 43 -12.86 -23.88 39.56
CA GLN A 43 -12.18 -24.60 38.47
C GLN A 43 -12.78 -24.26 37.10
N ASN A 44 -14.11 -24.20 36.97
CA ASN A 44 -14.79 -23.84 35.74
C ASN A 44 -14.42 -22.42 35.28
N TYR A 45 -14.44 -21.43 36.17
CA TYR A 45 -14.03 -20.07 35.83
C TYR A 45 -12.54 -19.98 35.48
N THR A 46 -11.70 -20.75 36.17
CA THR A 46 -10.26 -20.83 35.83
C THR A 46 -10.04 -21.44 34.45
N LEU A 47 -10.80 -22.47 34.08
CA LEU A 47 -10.73 -23.11 32.76
C LEU A 47 -11.20 -22.16 31.66
N ILE A 48 -12.34 -21.47 31.87
CA ILE A 48 -12.87 -20.48 30.94
C ILE A 48 -11.86 -19.33 30.76
N GLY A 49 -11.34 -18.78 31.86
CA GLY A 49 -10.33 -17.72 31.84
C GLY A 49 -9.07 -18.13 31.07
N GLY A 50 -8.61 -19.37 31.29
CA GLY A 50 -7.47 -19.95 30.57
C GLY A 50 -7.71 -20.06 29.06
N VAL A 51 -8.88 -20.56 28.63
CA VAL A 51 -9.23 -20.66 27.20
C VAL A 51 -9.30 -19.28 26.54
N ILE A 52 -9.92 -18.30 27.20
CA ILE A 52 -10.00 -16.91 26.73
C ILE A 52 -8.59 -16.32 26.57
N LEU A 53 -7.72 -16.52 27.57
CA LEU A 53 -6.35 -16.01 27.57
C LEU A 53 -5.52 -16.63 26.43
N ILE A 54 -5.62 -17.94 26.23
CA ILE A 54 -4.96 -18.65 25.13
C ILE A 54 -5.48 -18.14 23.78
N ALA A 55 -6.79 -18.04 23.59
CA ALA A 55 -7.38 -17.54 22.35
C ALA A 55 -6.92 -16.10 22.04
N GLY A 56 -6.89 -15.22 23.05
CA GLY A 56 -6.38 -13.87 22.94
C GLY A 56 -4.90 -13.83 22.55
N LEU A 57 -4.05 -14.64 23.19
CA LEU A 57 -2.63 -14.77 22.86
C LEU A 57 -2.42 -15.24 21.41
N LEU A 58 -3.17 -16.26 20.98
CA LEU A 58 -3.12 -16.75 19.61
C LEU A 58 -3.49 -15.63 18.62
N MET A 59 -4.54 -14.84 18.90
CA MET A 59 -4.90 -13.70 18.05
C MET A 59 -3.84 -12.59 18.03
N VAL A 60 -3.10 -12.36 19.12
CA VAL A 60 -2.01 -11.37 19.16
C VAL A 60 -0.78 -11.85 18.37
N ILE A 61 -0.41 -13.13 18.55
CA ILE A 61 0.75 -13.76 17.89
C ILE A 61 0.49 -13.90 16.38
N PHE A 62 -0.64 -14.50 16.00
CA PHE A 62 -0.98 -14.77 14.60
C PHE A 62 -1.64 -13.59 13.90
N GLY A 63 -2.17 -12.60 14.62
CA GLY A 63 -2.76 -11.37 14.05
C GLY A 63 -1.76 -10.38 13.46
N ARG A 64 -0.52 -10.82 13.15
CA ARG A 64 0.55 -10.01 12.53
C ARG A 64 0.42 -9.86 11.00
N ARG A 65 -0.59 -10.44 10.36
CA ARG A 65 -0.97 -10.20 8.96
C ARG A 65 -2.29 -9.41 8.97
N THR A 66 -2.47 -8.22 8.40
CA THR A 66 -1.83 -7.56 7.26
C THR A 66 -1.97 -6.06 7.52
N GLN A 67 -0.92 -5.39 7.99
CA GLN A 67 -0.63 -4.07 7.44
C GLN A 67 0.30 -4.33 6.27
N ALA A 68 -0.29 -4.82 5.18
CA ALA A 68 0.13 -4.27 3.93
C ALA A 68 -0.24 -2.79 4.08
N ALA A 69 0.76 -1.92 4.11
CA ALA A 69 0.60 -0.67 3.39
C ALA A 69 -0.03 -1.01 2.02
N PRO A 70 -0.68 -0.08 1.31
CA PRO A 70 -0.94 -0.32 -0.10
C PRO A 70 0.42 -0.54 -0.80
N GLU A 71 0.93 -1.77 -0.77
CA GLU A 71 1.91 -2.28 -1.71
C GLU A 71 1.14 -2.24 -3.00
N SER A 72 1.37 -1.15 -3.72
CA SER A 72 1.22 -1.06 -5.14
C SER A 72 1.42 -2.43 -5.76
N THR A 73 0.33 -3.04 -6.24
CA THR A 73 0.29 -4.25 -7.07
C THR A 73 1.07 -4.09 -8.39
N PHE A 74 1.87 -3.03 -8.51
CA PHE A 74 2.69 -2.64 -9.65
C PHE A 74 4.19 -2.86 -9.43
N ASP A 75 4.64 -3.23 -8.22
CA ASP A 75 6.09 -3.32 -7.92
C ASP A 75 6.71 -4.73 -8.15
N THR A 76 6.04 -5.54 -8.95
CA THR A 76 6.51 -6.88 -9.35
C THR A 76 6.51 -7.04 -10.86
N ARG A 77 7.56 -7.67 -11.39
CA ARG A 77 7.69 -8.08 -12.80
C ARG A 77 8.06 -9.57 -12.89
N PRO A 78 7.68 -10.27 -13.97
CA PRO A 78 8.19 -11.61 -14.22
C PRO A 78 9.70 -11.56 -14.50
N CYS A 79 10.42 -12.52 -13.95
CA CYS A 79 11.85 -12.69 -14.23
C CYS A 79 12.04 -13.13 -15.69
N PRO A 80 12.93 -12.48 -16.48
CA PRO A 80 13.17 -12.84 -17.88
C PRO A 80 13.82 -14.21 -18.07
N LEU A 81 14.37 -14.80 -17.00
CA LEU A 81 15.11 -16.08 -17.05
C LEU A 81 14.25 -17.28 -16.64
N CYS A 82 13.34 -17.11 -15.69
CA CYS A 82 12.55 -18.21 -15.14
C CYS A 82 11.05 -17.92 -15.00
N ALA A 83 10.58 -16.78 -15.52
CA ALA A 83 9.18 -16.33 -15.50
C ALA A 83 8.53 -16.15 -14.11
N GLU A 84 9.25 -16.42 -13.02
CA GLU A 84 8.78 -16.20 -11.65
C GLU A 84 8.65 -14.73 -11.30
N ASN A 85 7.68 -14.39 -10.45
CA ASN A 85 7.43 -13.01 -10.03
C ASN A 85 8.52 -12.51 -9.07
N ILE A 86 9.24 -11.47 -9.49
CA ILE A 86 10.29 -10.79 -8.72
C ILE A 86 9.94 -9.31 -8.51
N LYS A 87 10.55 -8.68 -7.51
CA LYS A 87 10.41 -7.23 -7.31
C LYS A 87 11.04 -6.46 -8.48
N ASN A 88 10.49 -5.31 -8.87
CA ASN A 88 11.12 -4.48 -9.92
C ASN A 88 12.53 -4.05 -9.55
N ALA A 89 12.78 -3.78 -8.27
CA ALA A 89 14.10 -3.44 -7.74
C ALA A 89 15.08 -4.63 -7.66
N ALA A 90 14.66 -5.86 -7.99
CA ALA A 90 15.54 -7.03 -7.91
C ALA A 90 16.61 -6.97 -9.01
N VAL A 91 17.88 -7.03 -8.59
CA VAL A 91 19.05 -7.18 -9.48
C VAL A 91 19.41 -8.65 -9.68
N LYS A 92 19.10 -9.51 -8.69
CA LYS A 92 19.23 -10.97 -8.81
C LYS A 92 17.90 -11.64 -8.50
N CYS A 93 17.56 -12.65 -9.29
CA CYS A 93 16.37 -13.44 -9.08
C CYS A 93 16.56 -14.40 -7.89
N LYS A 94 15.63 -14.38 -6.93
CA LYS A 94 15.65 -15.30 -5.78
C LYS A 94 15.30 -16.76 -6.15
N HIS A 95 14.72 -16.97 -7.33
CA HIS A 95 14.26 -18.29 -7.76
C HIS A 95 15.32 -19.02 -8.59
N CYS A 96 15.87 -18.37 -9.62
CA CYS A 96 16.88 -18.97 -10.50
C CYS A 96 18.31 -18.50 -10.24
N GLY A 97 18.52 -17.49 -9.40
CA GLY A 97 19.84 -16.93 -9.09
C GLY A 97 20.45 -16.06 -10.20
N GLY A 98 19.81 -15.96 -11.37
CA GLY A 98 20.30 -15.17 -12.49
C GLY A 98 20.24 -13.66 -12.26
N ASP A 99 21.18 -12.95 -12.87
CA ASP A 99 21.24 -11.47 -12.85
C ASP A 99 20.20 -10.92 -13.83
N VAL A 100 19.24 -10.15 -13.31
CA VAL A 100 18.06 -9.67 -14.04
C VAL A 100 18.15 -8.16 -14.34
N GLY A 101 19.29 -7.53 -14.02
CA GLY A 101 19.53 -6.09 -14.14
C GLY A 101 18.58 -5.26 -13.27
N LYS A 102 18.99 -4.07 -12.83
CA LYS A 102 18.00 -3.09 -12.34
C LYS A 102 17.06 -2.82 -13.51
N ALA A 103 15.74 -2.90 -13.31
CA ALA A 103 14.82 -2.22 -14.22
C ALA A 103 15.29 -0.77 -14.23
N SER A 104 15.89 -0.35 -15.34
CA SER A 104 16.50 0.96 -15.41
C SER A 104 15.40 1.95 -15.06
N SER A 105 15.66 2.77 -14.04
CA SER A 105 14.96 4.01 -13.81
C SER A 105 15.26 4.94 -14.99
N GLN A 106 14.80 4.58 -16.19
CA GLN A 106 14.61 5.54 -17.26
C GLN A 106 13.50 6.45 -16.75
N ALA A 107 13.92 7.64 -16.32
CA ALA A 107 13.07 8.76 -16.01
C ALA A 107 12.28 9.18 -17.27
N MET A 108 11.30 8.38 -17.64
CA MET A 108 10.19 8.73 -18.51
C MET A 108 8.98 8.74 -17.57
N SER A 109 8.65 9.95 -17.10
CA SER A 109 7.59 10.25 -16.12
C SER A 109 6.52 9.17 -15.98
N ALA A 110 6.59 8.43 -14.86
CA ALA A 110 5.53 7.56 -14.37
C ALA A 110 4.50 8.33 -13.50
N LEU A 111 4.55 9.66 -13.48
CA LEU A 111 3.60 10.46 -12.74
C LEU A 111 2.26 10.44 -13.48
N ARG A 112 1.26 9.81 -12.86
CA ARG A 112 -0.13 9.81 -13.36
C ARG A 112 -0.77 11.21 -13.30
N PHE A 113 -0.25 12.09 -12.44
CA PHE A 113 -0.71 13.44 -12.15
C PHE A 113 0.50 14.35 -11.99
N GLY A 114 0.43 15.59 -12.47
CA GLY A 114 1.55 16.53 -12.38
C GLY A 114 1.48 17.66 -13.40
N TRP A 115 2.50 18.50 -13.43
CA TRP A 115 2.60 19.61 -14.38
C TRP A 115 2.98 19.11 -15.76
N VAL A 116 2.29 19.57 -16.80
CA VAL A 116 2.55 19.19 -18.19
C VAL A 116 2.71 20.43 -19.05
N ALA A 117 3.62 20.38 -20.00
CA ALA A 117 3.71 21.34 -21.09
C ALA A 117 2.88 20.81 -22.26
N ARG A 118 1.69 21.39 -22.46
CA ARG A 118 0.73 20.94 -23.48
C ARG A 118 0.95 21.68 -24.79
N VAL A 119 1.03 20.94 -25.88
CA VAL A 119 0.91 21.45 -27.25
C VAL A 119 -0.52 21.19 -27.73
N ILE A 120 -1.18 22.22 -28.24
CA ILE A 120 -2.51 22.09 -28.83
C ILE A 120 -2.35 21.59 -30.27
N CYS A 121 -3.06 20.54 -30.64
CA CYS A 121 -3.06 19.97 -31.98
C CYS A 121 -4.47 20.06 -32.57
N ALA A 122 -4.58 20.45 -33.84
CA ALA A 122 -5.84 20.63 -34.56
C ALA A 122 -6.32 19.34 -35.26
N SER A 123 -5.41 18.40 -35.57
CA SER A 123 -5.73 17.12 -36.23
C SER A 123 -5.03 15.93 -35.59
N GLU A 124 -5.51 14.72 -35.88
CA GLU A 124 -4.88 13.47 -35.40
C GLU A 124 -3.47 13.29 -35.95
N GLU A 125 -3.24 13.68 -37.20
CA GLU A 125 -1.93 13.64 -37.86
C GLU A 125 -0.93 14.55 -37.14
N GLU A 126 -1.36 15.75 -36.75
CA GLU A 126 -0.55 16.69 -35.99
C GLU A 126 -0.24 16.16 -34.58
N ARG A 127 -1.21 15.46 -33.95
CA ARG A 127 -0.98 14.79 -32.65
C ARG A 127 0.13 13.74 -32.73
N ILE A 128 0.12 12.90 -33.77
CA ILE A 128 1.13 11.86 -33.95
C ILE A 128 2.51 12.51 -34.15
N MET A 129 2.61 13.51 -35.02
CA MET A 129 3.86 14.21 -35.27
C MET A 129 4.42 14.90 -34.02
N VAL A 130 3.57 15.59 -33.26
CA VAL A 130 3.97 16.27 -32.02
C VAL A 130 4.37 15.26 -30.95
N SER A 131 3.65 14.14 -30.83
CA SER A 131 4.00 13.04 -29.92
C SER A 131 5.39 12.49 -30.22
N ASP A 132 5.69 12.19 -31.48
CA ASP A 132 7.00 11.69 -31.90
C ASP A 132 8.11 12.73 -31.69
N ALA A 133 7.81 14.01 -31.93
CA ALA A 133 8.76 15.10 -31.69
C ALA A 133 9.09 15.28 -30.20
N ILE A 134 8.07 15.20 -29.31
CA ILE A 134 8.24 15.27 -27.86
C ILE A 134 9.05 14.07 -27.37
N ALA A 135 8.72 12.85 -27.83
CA ALA A 135 9.46 11.64 -27.51
C ALA A 135 10.92 11.72 -27.99
N GLY A 136 11.14 12.18 -29.23
CA GLY A 136 12.47 12.37 -29.82
C GLY A 136 13.29 13.46 -29.13
N ALA A 137 12.64 14.46 -28.53
CA ALA A 137 13.29 15.47 -27.70
C ALA A 137 13.70 14.95 -26.31
N GLY A 138 13.33 13.72 -25.96
CA GLY A 138 13.65 13.05 -24.70
C GLY A 138 12.67 13.37 -23.57
N PHE A 139 11.51 13.96 -23.88
CA PHE A 139 10.47 14.22 -22.89
C PHE A 139 9.46 13.07 -22.85
N PRO A 140 8.96 12.72 -21.65
CA PRO A 140 7.88 11.75 -21.53
C PRO A 140 6.58 12.30 -22.14
N VAL A 141 5.94 11.50 -22.99
CA VAL A 141 4.73 11.87 -23.72
C VAL A 141 3.49 11.54 -22.89
N VAL A 142 2.57 12.50 -22.85
CA VAL A 142 1.27 12.38 -22.20
C VAL A 142 0.17 12.70 -23.20
N GLU A 143 -0.71 11.75 -23.45
CA GLU A 143 -1.90 11.99 -24.28
C GLU A 143 -2.95 12.81 -23.53
N MET A 144 -3.50 13.83 -24.21
CA MET A 144 -4.50 14.76 -23.66
C MET A 144 -5.75 14.81 -24.54
N LEU A 145 -6.34 13.64 -24.78
CA LEU A 145 -7.46 13.41 -25.71
C LEU A 145 -8.69 14.32 -25.49
N LYS A 146 -9.13 14.53 -24.24
CA LYS A 146 -10.31 15.36 -23.92
C LYS A 146 -10.13 16.85 -24.12
N VAL A 147 -8.95 17.39 -23.80
CA VAL A 147 -8.67 18.83 -23.97
C VAL A 147 -8.08 19.12 -25.34
N GLY A 148 -7.71 18.11 -26.11
CA GLY A 148 -7.08 18.20 -27.42
C GLY A 148 -5.58 18.48 -27.31
N GLY A 149 -4.76 17.68 -27.98
CA GLY A 149 -3.31 17.87 -28.05
C GLY A 149 -2.47 16.83 -27.31
N VAL A 150 -1.20 17.15 -27.14
CA VAL A 150 -0.17 16.25 -26.59
C VAL A 150 0.67 17.01 -25.56
N GLY A 151 0.89 16.39 -24.41
CA GLY A 151 1.68 16.96 -23.32
C GLY A 151 3.06 16.34 -23.21
N ALA A 152 4.04 17.14 -22.80
CA ALA A 152 5.32 16.68 -22.29
C ALA A 152 5.29 16.71 -20.75
N GLY A 153 5.61 15.59 -20.11
CA GLY A 153 5.55 15.41 -18.66
C GLY A 153 5.00 14.04 -18.25
N ALA A 154 4.33 13.89 -17.11
CA ALA A 154 4.06 14.87 -16.07
C ALA A 154 5.29 15.12 -15.15
N PHE A 155 5.43 16.35 -14.69
CA PHE A 155 6.51 16.79 -13.79
C PHE A 155 5.98 17.07 -12.39
N GLU A 156 6.83 16.92 -11.37
CA GLU A 156 6.44 17.20 -9.98
C GLU A 156 6.27 18.71 -9.75
N SER A 157 7.15 19.50 -10.35
CA SER A 157 7.20 20.95 -10.17
C SER A 157 6.74 21.72 -11.42
N LYS A 158 6.10 22.88 -11.20
CA LYS A 158 5.72 23.79 -12.28
C LYS A 158 6.93 24.28 -13.08
N SER A 159 8.05 24.51 -12.40
CA SER A 159 9.29 24.98 -13.02
C SER A 159 9.88 23.97 -14.00
N GLU A 160 9.76 22.67 -13.75
CA GLU A 160 10.17 21.63 -14.70
C GLU A 160 9.31 21.64 -15.96
N ALA A 161 7.99 21.79 -15.80
CA ALA A 161 7.09 21.91 -16.93
C ALA A 161 7.32 23.19 -17.74
N GLU A 162 7.64 24.32 -17.09
CA GLU A 162 8.04 25.56 -17.77
C GLU A 162 9.32 25.37 -18.58
N LYS A 163 10.34 24.71 -18.02
CA LYS A 163 11.57 24.38 -18.77
C LYS A 163 11.30 23.46 -19.96
N ALA A 164 10.38 22.50 -19.82
CA ALA A 164 9.98 21.63 -20.91
C ALA A 164 9.20 22.41 -21.98
N ALA A 165 8.31 23.33 -21.58
CA ALA A 165 7.60 24.25 -22.46
C ALA A 165 8.57 25.12 -23.28
N ASP A 166 9.50 25.79 -22.61
CA ASP A 166 10.53 26.61 -23.26
C ASP A 166 11.36 25.79 -24.26
N ALA A 167 11.74 24.57 -23.87
CA ALA A 167 12.50 23.67 -24.73
C ALA A 167 11.70 23.23 -25.97
N ILE A 168 10.40 22.97 -25.83
CA ILE A 168 9.53 22.60 -26.94
C ILE A 168 9.31 23.79 -27.88
N GLU A 169 9.06 24.98 -27.33
CA GLU A 169 8.90 26.20 -28.12
C GLU A 169 10.18 26.54 -28.90
N GLN A 170 11.34 26.50 -28.24
CA GLN A 170 12.60 26.88 -28.87
C GLN A 170 13.17 25.81 -29.82
N ARG A 171 13.01 24.52 -29.50
CA ARG A 171 13.63 23.43 -30.28
C ARG A 171 12.69 22.84 -31.32
N LEU A 172 11.39 22.81 -31.05
CA LEU A 172 10.40 22.17 -31.91
C LEU A 172 9.44 23.19 -32.57
N GLY A 173 9.40 24.44 -32.09
CA GLY A 173 8.59 25.50 -32.71
C GLY A 173 7.09 25.41 -32.42
N TYR A 174 6.67 24.58 -31.47
CA TYR A 174 5.27 24.43 -31.09
C TYR A 174 4.90 25.37 -29.94
N SER A 175 3.76 26.04 -30.04
CA SER A 175 3.20 26.83 -28.94
C SER A 175 2.76 25.90 -27.80
N THR A 176 3.19 26.21 -26.58
CA THR A 176 2.90 25.39 -25.41
C THR A 176 2.07 26.13 -24.36
N THR A 177 1.35 25.37 -23.53
CA THR A 177 0.67 25.88 -22.35
C THR A 177 0.98 24.97 -21.18
N VAL A 178 1.51 25.55 -20.09
CA VAL A 178 1.78 24.81 -18.86
C VAL A 178 0.51 24.68 -18.05
N MET A 179 0.11 23.45 -17.75
CA MET A 179 -1.06 23.18 -16.93
C MET A 179 -0.82 22.03 -15.97
N PHE A 180 -1.55 22.02 -14.85
CA PHE A 180 -1.52 20.91 -13.91
C PHE A 180 -2.57 19.88 -14.30
N ARG A 181 -2.14 18.63 -14.46
CA ARG A 181 -3.00 17.49 -14.77
C ARG A 181 -3.49 16.86 -13.47
N ASP A 182 -4.73 17.15 -13.07
CA ASP A 182 -5.37 16.61 -11.86
C ASP A 182 -6.50 15.62 -12.16
N LYS A 183 -6.88 14.83 -11.15
CA LYS A 183 -7.97 13.83 -11.20
C LYS A 183 -9.37 14.43 -11.39
N ILE A 184 -9.56 15.72 -11.12
CA ILE A 184 -10.86 16.34 -10.86
C ILE A 184 -11.40 17.06 -12.11
N SER A 185 -10.53 17.68 -12.90
CA SER A 185 -10.90 18.37 -14.14
C SER A 185 -11.49 17.43 -15.19
N GLY A 186 -11.27 16.13 -15.03
CA GLY A 186 -11.83 15.12 -15.91
C GLY A 186 -11.12 15.06 -17.24
N ASP A 187 -9.93 15.65 -17.40
CA ASP A 187 -9.10 15.63 -18.63
C ASP A 187 -8.49 14.25 -18.95
N TYR A 188 -9.04 13.20 -18.33
CA TYR A 188 -8.75 11.80 -18.58
C TYR A 188 -9.86 11.16 -19.41
N SER A 189 -9.61 10.98 -20.69
CA SER A 189 -9.89 9.75 -21.44
C SER A 189 -9.34 9.93 -22.84
#